data_AF-A0AAU6Z8U5-F1
#
_entry.id   AF-A0AAU6Z8U5-F1
#
_cell.length_a   1.000
_cell.length_b   1.000
_cell.length_c   1.000
_cell.angle_alpha   90.00
_cell.angle_beta   90.00
_cell.angle_gamma   90.00
#
_symmetry.space_group_name_H-M   'P 1'
#
loop_
_entity.id
_entity.type
_entity.pdbx_description
1 polymer ?
#
loop_
_entity_poly.entity_id
_entity_poly.type
_entity_poly.pdbx_seq_one_letter_code
_entity_poly.pdbx_strand_id
1 'polypeptide(L)'
;MGFFTAARQGRKDDTELGTGLWRRAHDRFHRGLDRYHQVLEGVEDEQLYGELVEVANELAGLSLRVRNVCIEAQRISPSDGLDIPGALAGVHRSLSKAGNSLATTAEAAAMLRLAVGPVPVGAVSVRRRAESVFEQITDAERRLAEAAAEG
;
A
#
# COMPACT_ATOMS: atom_id res chain seq x y z
N MET A 1 10.77 -16.10 17.10
CA MET A 1 9.89 -15.71 18.23
C MET A 1 8.94 -14.58 17.79
N GLY A 2 7.94 -14.83 16.93
CA GLY A 2 7.11 -13.77 16.31
C GLY A 2 5.60 -14.05 16.19
N PHE A 3 5.11 -15.21 16.63
CA PHE A 3 3.71 -15.60 16.46
C PHE A 3 2.74 -14.82 17.37
N PHE A 4 3.17 -14.47 18.59
CA PHE A 4 2.31 -13.74 19.54
C PHE A 4 2.10 -12.27 19.17
N THR A 5 3.08 -11.62 18.54
CA THR A 5 3.00 -10.22 18.09
C THR A 5 2.11 -10.07 16.86
N ALA A 6 2.27 -10.96 15.87
CA ALA A 6 1.42 -10.97 14.67
C ALA A 6 -0.06 -11.26 15.01
N ALA A 7 -0.34 -12.24 15.88
CA ALA A 7 -1.71 -12.54 16.31
C ALA A 7 -2.33 -11.42 17.16
N ARG A 8 -1.52 -10.65 17.89
CA ARG A 8 -2.00 -9.46 18.62
C ARG A 8 -2.28 -8.30 17.66
N GLN A 9 -1.42 -8.10 16.67
CA GLN A 9 -1.60 -7.07 15.65
C GLN A 9 -2.85 -7.35 14.80
N GLY A 10 -3.06 -8.60 14.36
CA GLY A 10 -4.27 -9.00 13.63
C GLY A 10 -5.56 -8.72 14.39
N ARG A 11 -5.61 -9.03 15.70
CA ARG A 11 -6.77 -8.72 16.55
C ARG A 11 -7.00 -7.22 16.75
N LYS A 12 -5.92 -6.44 16.88
CA LYS A 12 -6.01 -4.97 16.95
C LYS A 12 -6.57 -4.43 15.64
N ASP A 13 -6.11 -4.95 14.52
CA ASP A 13 -6.58 -4.55 13.19
C ASP A 13 -8.04 -4.98 12.97
N ASP A 14 -8.47 -6.16 13.43
CA ASP A 14 -9.90 -6.55 13.39
C ASP A 14 -10.76 -5.57 14.21
N THR A 15 -10.26 -5.12 15.35
CA THR A 15 -10.99 -4.20 16.24
C THR A 15 -11.12 -2.80 15.63
N GLU A 16 -10.07 -2.30 14.99
CA GLU A 16 -10.03 -0.91 14.48
C GLU A 16 -10.51 -0.79 13.02
N LEU A 17 -10.33 -1.82 12.19
CA LEU A 17 -10.68 -1.82 10.77
C LEU A 17 -11.92 -2.65 10.43
N GLY A 18 -12.45 -3.40 11.41
CA GLY A 18 -13.46 -4.42 11.16
C GLY A 18 -12.91 -5.58 10.32
N THR A 19 -13.82 -6.32 9.69
CA THR A 19 -13.50 -7.49 8.85
C THR A 19 -13.91 -7.31 7.38
N GLY A 20 -14.48 -6.17 7.03
CA GLY A 20 -15.02 -5.87 5.71
C GLY A 20 -14.07 -5.10 4.79
N LEU A 21 -14.63 -4.14 4.08
CA LEU A 21 -13.99 -3.42 2.97
C LEU A 21 -12.66 -2.77 3.34
N TRP A 22 -12.63 -2.01 4.43
CA TRP A 22 -11.46 -1.20 4.82
C TRP A 22 -10.29 -2.06 5.28
N ARG A 23 -10.60 -3.14 6.01
CA ARG A 23 -9.60 -4.15 6.36
C ARG A 23 -8.97 -4.78 5.12
N ARG A 24 -9.77 -5.14 4.12
CA ARG A 24 -9.25 -5.72 2.87
C ARG A 24 -8.38 -4.74 2.07
N ALA A 25 -8.76 -3.46 2.04
CA ALA A 25 -7.95 -2.42 1.41
C ALA A 25 -6.58 -2.28 2.10
N HIS A 26 -6.57 -2.23 3.44
CA HIS A 26 -5.36 -2.22 4.26
C HIS A 26 -4.48 -3.45 3.98
N ASP A 27 -5.05 -4.65 4.06
CA ASP A 27 -4.30 -5.91 3.86
C ASP A 27 -3.79 -6.05 2.42
N ARG A 28 -4.51 -5.52 1.43
CA ARG A 28 -4.04 -5.48 0.03
C ARG A 28 -2.79 -4.62 -0.11
N PHE A 29 -2.76 -3.45 0.54
CA PHE A 29 -1.60 -2.58 0.52
C PHE A 29 -0.39 -3.27 1.17
N HIS A 30 -0.57 -3.84 2.37
CA HIS A 30 0.50 -4.55 3.08
C HIS A 30 1.05 -5.74 2.28
N ARG A 31 0.18 -6.55 1.66
CA ARG A 31 0.65 -7.64 0.77
C ARG A 31 1.45 -7.13 -0.43
N GLY A 32 1.16 -5.93 -0.91
CA GLY A 32 1.96 -5.26 -1.95
C GLY A 32 3.36 -4.91 -1.47
N LEU A 33 3.48 -4.37 -0.24
CA LEU A 33 4.77 -4.08 0.39
C LEU A 33 5.58 -5.36 0.65
N ASP A 34 4.94 -6.39 1.19
CA ASP A 34 5.59 -7.68 1.44
C ASP A 34 6.16 -8.26 0.15
N ARG A 35 5.41 -8.19 -0.95
CA ARG A 35 5.88 -8.62 -2.28
C ARG A 35 7.06 -7.77 -2.75
N TYR A 36 7.03 -6.46 -2.55
CA TYR A 36 8.14 -5.58 -2.92
C TYR A 36 9.41 -5.95 -2.13
N HIS A 37 9.29 -6.15 -0.81
CA HIS A 37 10.42 -6.59 0.02
C HIS A 37 10.94 -7.97 -0.39
N GLN A 38 10.06 -8.91 -0.73
CA GLN A 38 10.47 -10.22 -1.24
C GLN A 38 11.25 -10.12 -2.55
N VAL A 39 10.95 -9.13 -3.40
CA VAL A 39 11.74 -8.87 -4.60
C VAL A 39 13.15 -8.39 -4.23
N LEU A 40 13.27 -7.48 -3.27
CA LEU A 40 14.56 -6.95 -2.80
C LEU A 40 15.49 -8.04 -2.27
N GLU A 41 14.95 -9.04 -1.56
CA GLU A 41 15.73 -10.17 -1.03
C GLU A 41 16.49 -10.95 -2.12
N GLY A 42 16.06 -10.85 -3.37
CA GLY A 42 16.69 -11.52 -4.51
C GLY A 42 17.51 -10.62 -5.43
N VAL A 43 17.75 -9.36 -5.08
CA VAL A 43 18.59 -8.45 -5.87
C VAL A 43 20.05 -8.61 -5.44
N GLU A 44 20.90 -9.05 -6.37
CA GLU A 44 22.33 -9.31 -6.11
C GLU A 44 23.22 -8.08 -6.40
N ASP A 45 22.79 -7.19 -7.30
CA ASP A 45 23.51 -5.98 -7.63
C ASP A 45 23.32 -4.93 -6.51
N GLU A 46 24.41 -4.60 -5.81
CA GLU A 46 24.40 -3.70 -4.66
C GLU A 46 23.90 -2.28 -5.01
N GLN A 47 24.22 -1.78 -6.21
CA GLN A 47 23.78 -0.46 -6.63
C GLN A 47 22.27 -0.45 -6.88
N LEU A 48 21.77 -1.43 -7.63
CA LEU A 48 20.33 -1.59 -7.87
C LEU A 48 19.58 -1.84 -6.57
N TYR A 49 20.14 -2.65 -5.66
CA TYR A 49 19.57 -2.89 -4.34
C TYR A 49 19.43 -1.57 -3.56
N GLY A 50 20.50 -0.77 -3.48
CA GLY A 50 20.48 0.53 -2.82
C GLY A 50 19.37 1.45 -3.36
N GLU A 51 19.27 1.57 -4.69
CA GLU A 51 18.24 2.39 -5.32
C GLU A 51 16.80 1.88 -5.04
N LEU A 52 16.59 0.55 -5.06
CA LEU A 52 15.27 -0.04 -4.81
C LEU A 52 14.89 -0.01 -3.32
N VAL A 53 15.86 -0.06 -2.41
CA VAL A 53 15.65 0.07 -0.96
C VAL A 53 15.16 1.46 -0.59
N GLU A 54 15.68 2.52 -1.24
CA GLU A 54 15.15 3.87 -1.04
C GLU A 54 13.64 3.93 -1.35
N VAL A 55 13.24 3.38 -2.49
CA VAL A 55 11.82 3.32 -2.89
C VAL A 55 11.01 2.47 -1.89
N ALA A 56 11.56 1.35 -1.40
CA ALA A 56 10.92 0.53 -0.37
C ALA A 56 10.66 1.33 0.92
N ASN A 57 11.66 2.08 1.40
CA ASN A 57 11.54 2.89 2.61
C ASN A 57 10.45 3.96 2.47
N GLU A 58 10.40 4.63 1.32
CA GLU A 58 9.37 5.62 1.03
C GLU A 58 7.97 4.98 0.99
N LEU A 59 7.81 3.83 0.30
CA LEU A 59 6.54 3.09 0.23
C LEU A 59 6.11 2.54 1.58
N ALA A 60 7.03 2.02 2.39
CA ALA A 60 6.76 1.53 3.74
C ALA A 60 6.28 2.66 4.65
N GLY A 61 6.78 3.89 4.46
CA GLY A 61 6.32 5.10 5.14
C GLY A 61 4.84 5.41 4.93
N LEU A 62 4.22 4.90 3.86
CA LEU A 62 2.79 5.05 3.60
C LEU A 62 1.90 4.13 4.43
N SER A 63 2.45 3.09 5.06
CA SER A 63 1.66 2.08 5.79
C SER A 63 0.77 2.71 6.87
N LEU A 64 1.34 3.62 7.67
CA LEU A 64 0.59 4.29 8.74
C LEU A 64 -0.50 5.22 8.18
N ARG A 65 -0.23 5.88 7.04
CA ARG A 65 -1.20 6.74 6.35
C ARG A 65 -2.39 5.93 5.84
N VAL A 66 -2.13 4.82 5.14
CA VAL A 66 -3.17 3.88 4.68
C VAL A 66 -4.00 3.37 5.85
N ARG A 67 -3.34 2.96 6.94
CA ARG A 67 -4.01 2.48 8.14
C ARG A 67 -4.96 3.52 8.72
N ASN A 68 -4.51 4.76 8.86
CA ASN A 68 -5.32 5.85 9.41
C ASN A 68 -6.53 6.14 8.50
N VAL A 69 -6.34 6.18 7.18
CA VAL A 69 -7.46 6.37 6.24
C VAL A 69 -8.50 5.25 6.41
N CYS A 70 -8.07 3.99 6.50
CA CYS A 70 -8.99 2.87 6.66
C CYS A 70 -9.71 2.88 8.03
N ILE A 71 -9.05 3.28 9.12
CA ILE A 71 -9.67 3.40 10.45
C ILE A 71 -10.74 4.48 10.45
N GLU A 72 -10.41 5.67 9.94
CA GLU A 72 -11.35 6.77 9.91
C GLU A 72 -12.53 6.48 8.97
N ALA A 73 -12.27 5.85 7.82
CA ALA A 73 -13.32 5.40 6.92
C ALA A 73 -14.25 4.37 7.59
N GLN A 74 -13.70 3.41 8.33
CA GLN A 74 -14.48 2.45 9.13
C GLN A 74 -15.28 3.14 10.24
N ARG A 75 -14.73 4.19 10.87
CA ARG A 75 -15.44 4.96 11.90
C ARG A 75 -16.62 5.74 11.33
N ILE A 76 -16.46 6.36 10.15
CA ILE A 76 -17.50 7.15 9.48
C ILE A 76 -18.56 6.23 8.87
N SER A 77 -18.14 5.16 8.19
CA SER A 77 -19.02 4.21 7.54
C SER A 77 -18.53 2.77 7.79
N PRO A 78 -18.96 2.17 8.91
CA PRO A 78 -18.62 0.80 9.25
C PRO A 78 -19.02 -0.17 8.15
N SER A 79 -18.11 -1.07 7.78
CA SER A 79 -18.35 -2.09 6.77
C SER A 79 -17.90 -3.47 7.24
N ASP A 80 -18.85 -4.40 7.25
CA ASP A 80 -18.62 -5.81 7.61
C ASP A 80 -18.53 -6.69 6.34
N GLY A 81 -18.92 -6.12 5.20
CA GLY A 81 -19.03 -6.79 3.90
C GLY A 81 -18.14 -6.15 2.83
N LEU A 82 -18.60 -6.23 1.58
CA LEU A 82 -17.91 -5.67 0.42
C LEU A 82 -18.63 -4.47 -0.21
N ASP A 83 -19.77 -4.10 0.35
CA ASP A 83 -20.56 -3.00 -0.18
C ASP A 83 -19.79 -1.68 0.03
N ILE A 84 -19.60 -0.95 -1.06
CA ILE A 84 -18.86 0.31 -1.06
C ILE A 84 -19.82 1.41 -0.63
N PRO A 85 -19.58 2.09 0.51
CA PRO A 85 -20.46 3.17 0.95
C PRO A 85 -20.44 4.33 -0.05
N GLY A 86 -21.61 4.83 -0.46
CA GLY A 86 -21.71 5.88 -1.47
C GLY A 86 -20.88 7.12 -1.14
N ALA A 87 -20.96 7.61 0.11
CA ALA A 87 -20.21 8.77 0.58
C ALA A 87 -18.68 8.55 0.57
N LEU A 88 -18.21 7.32 0.77
CA LEU A 88 -16.78 6.99 0.81
C LEU A 88 -16.30 6.20 -0.43
N ALA A 89 -17.11 6.14 -1.49
CA ALA A 89 -16.76 5.41 -2.70
C ALA A 89 -15.50 5.96 -3.37
N GLY A 90 -15.28 7.28 -3.28
CA GLY A 90 -14.06 7.93 -3.74
C GLY A 90 -12.83 7.45 -2.95
N VAL A 91 -12.91 7.40 -1.62
CA VAL A 91 -11.82 6.94 -0.73
C VAL A 91 -11.44 5.51 -1.07
N HIS A 92 -12.43 4.61 -1.13
CA HIS A 92 -12.20 3.21 -1.47
C HIS A 92 -11.56 3.04 -2.86
N ARG A 93 -12.02 3.81 -3.86
CA ARG A 93 -11.47 3.78 -5.21
C ARG A 93 -9.99 4.18 -5.22
N SER A 94 -9.62 5.22 -4.48
CA SER A 94 -8.23 5.70 -4.42
C SER A 94 -7.33 4.70 -3.68
N LEU A 95 -7.79 4.11 -2.58
CA LEU A 95 -7.09 3.01 -1.90
C LEU A 95 -6.91 1.77 -2.80
N SER A 96 -7.94 1.40 -3.56
CA SER A 96 -7.87 0.28 -4.50
C SER A 96 -6.84 0.52 -5.61
N LYS A 97 -6.79 1.76 -6.14
CA LYS A 97 -5.76 2.16 -7.09
C LYS A 97 -4.37 2.08 -6.46
N ALA A 98 -4.20 2.58 -5.23
CA ALA A 98 -2.93 2.53 -4.51
C ALA A 98 -2.39 1.11 -4.37
N GLY A 99 -3.25 0.16 -3.96
CA GLY A 99 -2.87 -1.25 -3.88
C GLY A 99 -2.46 -1.85 -5.24
N ASN A 100 -3.12 -1.45 -6.33
CA ASN A 100 -2.77 -1.92 -7.68
C ASN A 100 -1.47 -1.29 -8.19
N SER A 101 -1.28 0.02 -8.01
CA SER A 101 -0.03 0.70 -8.36
C SER A 101 1.15 0.19 -7.55
N LEU A 102 0.95 -0.20 -6.29
CA LEU A 102 1.98 -0.83 -5.49
C LEU A 102 2.37 -2.22 -6.04
N ALA A 103 1.37 -3.02 -6.44
CA ALA A 103 1.64 -4.31 -7.08
C ALA A 103 2.44 -4.15 -8.38
N THR A 104 2.08 -3.19 -9.24
CA THR A 104 2.82 -2.94 -10.49
C THR A 104 4.21 -2.35 -10.24
N THR A 105 4.40 -1.62 -9.13
CA THR A 105 5.71 -1.16 -8.68
C THR A 105 6.60 -2.33 -8.29
N ALA A 106 6.07 -3.31 -7.52
CA ALA A 106 6.78 -4.54 -7.18
C ALA A 106 7.11 -5.39 -8.41
N GLU A 107 6.18 -5.49 -9.37
CA GLU A 107 6.43 -6.18 -10.65
C GLU A 107 7.56 -5.51 -11.45
N ALA A 108 7.60 -4.18 -11.52
CA ALA A 108 8.68 -3.46 -12.19
C ALA A 108 10.04 -3.72 -11.52
N ALA A 109 10.11 -3.75 -10.18
CA ALA A 109 11.33 -4.11 -9.46
C ALA A 109 11.75 -5.56 -9.77
N ALA A 110 10.80 -6.49 -9.86
CA ALA A 110 11.09 -7.88 -10.22
C ALA A 110 11.63 -8.00 -11.66
N MET A 111 11.09 -7.21 -12.60
CA MET A 111 11.59 -7.17 -13.97
C MET A 111 13.03 -6.64 -14.04
N LEU A 112 13.36 -5.61 -13.25
CA LEU A 112 14.73 -5.11 -13.18
C LEU A 112 15.70 -6.16 -12.62
N ARG A 113 15.28 -6.88 -11.57
CA ARG A 113 16.06 -7.98 -11.00
C ARG A 113 16.36 -9.08 -12.02
N LEU A 114 15.42 -9.41 -12.90
CA LEU A 114 15.57 -10.48 -13.90
C LEU A 114 16.25 -10.02 -15.19
N ALA A 115 16.51 -8.73 -15.36
CA ALA A 115 17.12 -8.20 -16.58
C ALA A 115 18.57 -8.71 -16.73
N VAL A 116 18.89 -9.21 -17.92
CA VAL A 116 20.24 -9.69 -18.26
C VAL A 116 20.93 -8.63 -19.11
N GLY A 117 22.10 -8.16 -18.68
CA GLY A 117 22.87 -7.10 -19.34
C GLY A 117 22.73 -5.73 -18.66
N PRO A 118 23.41 -4.68 -19.16
CA PRO A 118 23.41 -3.36 -18.52
C PRO A 118 21.97 -2.80 -18.47
N VAL A 119 21.43 -2.62 -17.27
CA VAL A 119 20.12 -1.98 -17.08
C VAL A 119 20.30 -0.48 -17.30
N PRO A 120 19.80 0.12 -18.41
CA PRO A 120 20.22 1.47 -18.81
C PRO A 120 19.69 2.61 -17.93
N VAL A 121 18.79 2.33 -16.99
CA VAL A 121 17.96 3.33 -16.29
C VAL A 121 17.77 3.07 -14.79
N GLY A 122 18.47 2.09 -14.19
CA GLY A 122 18.37 1.78 -12.76
C GLY A 122 16.92 1.66 -12.27
N ALA A 123 16.65 2.11 -11.04
CA ALA A 123 15.32 2.08 -10.42
C ALA A 123 14.34 3.15 -10.93
N VAL A 124 14.68 3.98 -11.94
CA VAL A 124 13.83 5.10 -12.40
C VAL A 124 12.43 4.63 -12.82
N SER A 125 12.34 3.48 -13.50
CA SER A 125 11.06 2.92 -13.94
C SER A 125 10.17 2.46 -12.78
N VAL A 126 10.77 2.05 -11.67
CA VAL A 126 10.10 1.67 -10.42
C VAL A 126 9.66 2.94 -9.68
N ARG A 127 10.52 3.96 -9.59
CA ARG A 127 10.21 5.24 -8.94
C ARG A 127 8.99 5.93 -9.55
N ARG A 128 8.90 5.99 -10.89
CA ARG A 128 7.72 6.53 -11.59
C ARG A 128 6.41 5.81 -11.25
N ARG A 129 6.47 4.51 -10.95
CA ARG A 129 5.28 3.74 -10.55
C ARG A 129 4.96 3.96 -9.08
N ALA A 130 5.99 4.08 -8.24
CA ALA A 130 5.84 4.43 -6.83
C ALA A 130 5.14 5.78 -6.67
N GLU A 131 5.48 6.79 -7.50
CA GLU A 131 4.81 8.11 -7.53
C GLU A 131 3.28 7.99 -7.62
N SER A 132 2.77 7.08 -8.44
CA SER A 132 1.33 6.84 -8.55
C SER A 132 0.72 6.35 -7.24
N VAL A 133 1.45 5.57 -6.44
CA VAL A 133 1.01 5.13 -5.11
C VAL A 133 0.88 6.33 -4.18
N PHE A 134 1.88 7.22 -4.14
CA PHE A 134 1.83 8.44 -3.31
C PHE A 134 0.65 9.33 -3.66
N GLU A 135 0.41 9.56 -4.96
CA GLU A 135 -0.70 10.36 -5.44
C GLU A 135 -2.06 9.79 -5.01
N GLN A 136 -2.21 8.47 -5.12
CA GLN A 136 -3.46 7.79 -4.80
C GLN A 136 -3.75 7.74 -3.29
N ILE A 137 -2.70 7.62 -2.45
CA ILE A 137 -2.85 7.75 -1.00
C ILE A 137 -3.21 9.18 -0.61
N THR A 138 -2.56 10.17 -1.20
CA THR A 138 -2.86 11.59 -0.96
C THR A 138 -4.29 11.93 -1.40
N ASP A 139 -4.76 11.40 -2.53
CA ASP A 139 -6.13 11.58 -2.98
C ASP A 139 -7.14 10.88 -2.05
N ALA A 140 -6.81 9.71 -1.49
CA ALA A 140 -7.65 9.02 -0.52
C ALA A 140 -7.81 9.84 0.78
N GLU A 141 -6.73 10.41 1.30
CA GLU A 141 -6.74 11.29 2.47
C GLU A 141 -7.57 12.55 2.21
N ARG A 142 -7.39 13.20 1.06
CA ARG A 142 -8.15 14.39 0.67
C ARG A 142 -9.66 14.09 0.65
N ARG A 143 -10.06 13.01 -0.02
CA ARG A 143 -11.47 12.60 -0.13
C ARG A 143 -12.09 12.24 1.20
N LEU A 144 -11.31 11.63 2.10
CA LEU A 144 -11.76 11.32 3.44
C LEU A 144 -12.01 12.61 4.24
N ALA A 145 -11.12 13.60 4.12
CA ALA A 145 -11.30 14.90 4.77
C ALA A 145 -12.53 15.64 4.22
N GLU A 146 -12.77 15.58 2.91
CA GLU A 146 -13.98 16.14 2.27
C GLU A 146 -15.26 15.48 2.80
N ALA A 147 -15.30 14.15 2.82
CA ALA A 147 -16.45 13.41 3.34
C ALA A 147 -16.71 13.66 4.84
N ALA A 148 -15.66 13.90 5.63
CA ALA A 148 -15.78 14.24 7.05
C ALA A 148 -16.27 15.67 7.29
N ALA A 149 -16.12 16.58 6.31
CA ALA A 149 -16.61 17.96 6.40
C ALA A 149 -18.07 18.12 5.92
N GLU A 150 -18.57 17.17 5.13
CA GLU A 150 -19.93 17.16 4.59
C GLU A 150 -20.97 16.50 5.52
N GLY A 151 -20.53 15.75 6.54
CA GLY A 151 -21.37 15.05 7.51
C GLY A 151 -21.46 15.79 8.85
#